data_AF-A0A6J0P2V2-F1
#
_entry.id   AF-A0A6J0P2V2-F1
#
_cell.length_a   1.000
_cell.length_b   1.000
_cell.length_c   1.000
_cell.angle_alpha   90.00
_cell.angle_beta   90.00
_cell.angle_gamma   90.00
#
_symmetry.space_group_name_H-M   'P 1'
#
loop_
_entity.id
_entity.type
_entity.pdbx_description
1 polymer ?
#
loop_
_entity_poly.entity_id
_entity_poly.type
_entity_poly.pdbx_seq_one_letter_code
_entity_poly.pdbx_strand_id
1 'polypeptide(L)'
;MCKPTCPNPLSIHNIYASYINIFTSFILGERVNSLTLGFWGLWVFFREVSHYVFNGFVGGRCVSDMKKTNNNNKLALNVLLSPSSNNTHNQSVFHTLQKSQNGEKEEGDSSAITMSSCLIFTFIFTLCLLSSCFSYAAFLHNTTDENVTLRPQHEIQKLKLIREHLQKINKPAVKTIQSQDGDSIDCVPSHHQPAFDHPLLQGQRPMDPPEMPKGYSRENESHEDFQLWSLTGDSCPEGTIPIRRTTEQDMLRASSVRRFGRKIRRVKRDSSSNGHEHAVGYVSGSQYYGAKASINVWTPRVNSQYEFSLSQIWVIAGSFADDLNTIEAGWQVSPELYGDTNPRFFTYWTSDAYQTTGCYNLLCSGFIQTNNRIAIGAAISPVSSYKGGQFDISLLIWKDPKHGHWWLQFGSGTLVGYWPVSLFTHLMEHGNMVQFGGEIVNTRPGGSHTSTQMGSGHFAGEGFGKASYFRNMEMVDWDNTLIPTSNLRVLADHPNCYDIKGGVNRVWGNYFYYGGPGKNSKCL
;
A
#
# COMPACT_ATOMS: atom_id res chain seq x y z
N MET A 1 63.71 -14.79 9.03
CA MET A 1 63.68 -13.41 9.57
C MET A 1 62.56 -12.69 8.82
N CYS A 2 61.63 -11.96 9.42
CA CYS A 2 61.58 -11.34 10.76
C CYS A 2 60.36 -11.77 11.59
N LYS A 3 60.39 -11.54 12.92
CA LYS A 3 59.22 -11.73 13.82
C LYS A 3 58.29 -10.51 13.74
N PRO A 4 56.96 -10.67 13.88
CA PRO A 4 56.09 -9.59 14.30
C PRO A 4 56.12 -9.43 15.84
N THR A 5 56.26 -8.20 16.30
CA THR A 5 56.21 -7.80 17.72
C THR A 5 54.86 -7.20 18.08
N CYS A 6 54.27 -7.63 19.19
CA CYS A 6 53.09 -6.96 19.76
C CYS A 6 53.50 -5.64 20.47
N PRO A 7 52.68 -4.57 20.39
CA PRO A 7 52.92 -3.34 21.16
C PRO A 7 52.55 -3.50 22.65
N ASN A 8 53.22 -2.72 23.51
CA ASN A 8 53.17 -2.84 24.97
C ASN A 8 51.90 -2.25 25.63
N PRO A 9 51.52 -2.67 26.86
CA PRO A 9 50.30 -2.22 27.56
C PRO A 9 50.28 -0.76 28.06
N LEU A 10 51.24 0.07 27.68
CA LEU A 10 51.49 1.39 28.28
C LEU A 10 50.78 2.57 27.58
N SER A 11 50.04 2.35 26.48
CA SER A 11 49.27 3.42 25.82
C SER A 11 47.89 3.68 26.43
N ILE A 12 47.30 2.70 27.14
CA ILE A 12 45.95 2.80 27.72
C ILE A 12 45.91 3.81 28.89
N HIS A 13 47.03 3.98 29.61
CA HIS A 13 47.10 4.87 30.78
C HIS A 13 47.10 6.38 30.44
N ASN A 14 47.51 6.76 29.23
CA ASN A 14 47.52 8.17 28.79
C ASN A 14 46.18 8.66 28.22
N ILE A 15 45.29 7.74 27.84
CA ILE A 15 43.95 8.11 27.35
C ILE A 15 43.06 8.58 28.50
N TYR A 16 43.10 7.88 29.66
CA TYR A 16 42.36 8.29 30.86
C TYR A 16 42.80 9.64 31.45
N ALA A 17 44.08 10.01 31.31
CA ALA A 17 44.59 11.30 31.79
C ALA A 17 44.04 12.52 31.01
N SER A 18 43.67 12.34 29.73
CA SER A 18 43.12 13.44 28.91
C SER A 18 41.62 13.67 29.16
N TYR A 19 40.86 12.62 29.52
CA TYR A 19 39.43 12.74 29.83
C TYR A 19 39.14 13.48 31.15
N ILE A 20 40.02 13.33 32.15
CA ILE A 20 39.85 14.00 33.46
C ILE A 20 40.03 15.52 33.34
N ASN A 21 40.95 16.00 32.50
CA ASN A 21 41.21 17.44 32.32
C ASN A 21 40.14 18.18 31.50
N ILE A 22 39.37 17.49 30.66
CA ILE A 22 38.26 18.10 29.91
C ILE A 22 37.03 18.28 30.81
N PHE A 23 36.81 17.35 31.74
CA PHE A 23 35.68 17.41 32.69
C PHE A 23 35.85 18.51 33.76
N THR A 24 37.08 18.80 34.19
CA THR A 24 37.35 19.86 35.18
C THR A 24 37.20 21.28 34.61
N SER A 25 37.55 21.53 33.34
CA SER A 25 37.29 22.83 32.69
C SER A 25 35.80 23.11 32.49
N PHE A 26 34.93 22.10 32.43
CA PHE A 26 33.48 22.30 32.26
C PHE A 26 32.78 22.70 33.57
N ILE A 27 33.40 22.46 34.73
CA ILE A 27 32.84 22.80 36.06
C ILE A 27 33.28 24.20 36.54
N LEU A 28 34.34 24.78 35.98
CA LEU A 28 34.93 26.05 36.43
C LEU A 28 34.54 27.30 35.63
N GLY A 29 33.55 27.20 34.72
CA GLY A 29 32.69 28.34 34.38
C GLY A 29 33.31 29.55 33.66
N GLU A 30 34.34 29.37 32.82
CA GLU A 30 34.88 30.46 31.98
C GLU A 30 34.32 30.46 30.55
N ARG A 31 34.03 31.66 30.02
CA ARG A 31 33.42 31.85 28.69
C ARG A 31 34.44 31.65 27.57
N VAL A 32 34.24 30.63 26.73
CA VAL A 32 34.93 30.50 25.43
C VAL A 32 33.93 30.22 24.31
N ASN A 33 34.10 30.88 23.15
CA ASN A 33 33.13 30.91 22.07
C ASN A 33 32.86 29.52 21.46
N SER A 34 31.60 29.07 21.57
CA SER A 34 31.11 27.85 20.94
C SER A 34 30.81 28.06 19.46
N LEU A 35 31.72 27.60 18.59
CA LEU A 35 31.42 27.23 17.19
C LEU A 35 32.57 26.47 16.49
N THR A 36 33.83 26.61 16.94
CA THR A 36 35.00 25.97 16.32
C THR A 36 35.45 24.64 16.96
N LEU A 37 35.07 24.37 18.21
CA LEU A 37 35.44 23.13 18.92
C LEU A 37 34.52 21.93 18.59
N GLY A 38 33.23 22.17 18.34
CA GLY A 38 32.26 21.10 18.03
C GLY A 38 32.58 20.34 16.74
N PHE A 39 33.08 21.06 15.71
CA PHE A 39 33.48 20.44 14.45
C PHE A 39 34.75 19.58 14.56
N TRP A 40 35.70 19.94 15.44
CA TRP A 40 36.90 19.14 15.64
C TRP A 40 36.61 17.86 16.43
N GLY A 41 35.78 17.95 17.48
CA GLY A 41 35.34 16.80 18.27
C GLY A 41 34.57 15.76 17.46
N LEU A 42 33.60 16.18 16.64
CA LEU A 42 32.88 15.26 15.74
C LEU A 42 33.81 14.62 14.70
N TRP A 43 34.77 15.37 14.14
CA TRP A 43 35.65 14.84 13.10
C TRP A 43 36.61 13.76 13.61
N VAL A 44 37.15 13.93 14.83
CA VAL A 44 37.95 12.88 15.48
C VAL A 44 37.09 11.65 15.82
N PHE A 45 35.86 11.84 16.31
CA PHE A 45 34.94 10.75 16.62
C PHE A 45 34.59 9.91 15.38
N PHE A 46 34.21 10.56 14.27
CA PHE A 46 33.91 9.84 13.02
C PHE A 46 35.14 9.18 12.38
N ARG A 47 36.34 9.75 12.55
CA ARG A 47 37.59 9.16 12.04
C ARG A 47 38.00 7.89 12.79
N GLU A 48 37.92 7.88 14.12
CA GLU A 48 38.25 6.71 14.95
C GLU A 48 37.19 5.60 14.81
N VAL A 49 35.89 5.93 14.83
CA VAL A 49 34.81 4.95 14.67
C VAL A 49 34.86 4.27 13.29
N SER A 50 35.21 5.01 12.23
CA SER A 50 35.40 4.42 10.89
C SER A 50 36.54 3.41 10.86
N HIS A 51 37.58 3.59 11.67
CA HIS A 51 38.74 2.69 11.71
C HIS A 51 38.47 1.38 12.48
N TYR A 52 37.49 1.39 13.40
CA TYR A 52 37.05 0.19 14.12
C TYR A 52 36.02 -0.65 13.36
N VAL A 53 35.12 -0.01 12.60
CA VAL A 53 34.09 -0.74 11.82
C VAL A 53 34.70 -1.43 10.58
N PHE A 54 35.71 -0.84 9.93
CA PHE A 54 36.29 -1.40 8.71
C PHE A 54 37.28 -2.57 8.90
N ASN A 55 37.85 -2.76 10.10
CA ASN A 55 38.72 -3.91 10.40
C ASN A 55 37.99 -5.07 11.11
N GLY A 56 36.67 -4.96 11.32
CA GLY A 56 35.87 -6.00 11.97
C GLY A 56 35.42 -7.17 11.07
N PHE A 57 35.69 -7.13 9.76
CA PHE A 57 35.14 -8.11 8.80
C PHE A 57 36.12 -8.63 7.73
N VAL A 58 37.42 -8.71 8.03
CA VAL A 58 38.37 -9.50 7.23
C VAL A 58 39.31 -10.31 8.14
N GLY A 59 39.10 -11.64 8.18
CA GLY A 59 39.97 -12.60 8.87
C GLY A 59 39.25 -13.40 9.96
N GLY A 60 39.01 -14.71 9.80
CA GLY A 60 39.30 -15.53 8.63
C GLY A 60 38.76 -16.96 8.75
N ARG A 61 38.77 -17.69 7.63
CA ARG A 61 38.68 -19.16 7.64
C ARG A 61 40.09 -19.73 7.59
N CYS A 62 40.35 -20.79 8.34
CA CYS A 62 41.36 -21.79 8.02
C CYS A 62 40.96 -23.15 8.62
N VAL A 63 40.56 -24.08 7.75
CA VAL A 63 40.56 -25.52 8.02
C VAL A 63 41.29 -26.16 6.85
N SER A 64 42.33 -26.93 7.13
CA SER A 64 43.08 -27.68 6.12
C SER A 64 43.24 -29.12 6.55
N ASP A 65 42.76 -30.00 5.67
CA ASP A 65 42.96 -31.44 5.50
C ASP A 65 43.74 -32.27 6.52
N MET A 66 43.15 -33.39 6.92
CA MET A 66 43.91 -34.62 7.15
C MET A 66 43.16 -35.91 6.77
N LYS A 67 43.57 -36.48 5.63
CA LYS A 67 43.60 -37.90 5.18
C LYS A 67 42.53 -38.92 5.60
N LYS A 68 42.03 -39.64 4.57
CA LYS A 68 41.55 -41.03 4.60
C LYS A 68 42.47 -41.96 5.43
N THR A 69 41.91 -42.89 6.21
CA THR A 69 42.00 -44.37 5.93
C THR A 69 41.19 -45.25 6.91
N ASN A 70 40.37 -46.12 6.33
CA ASN A 70 40.17 -47.55 6.62
C ASN A 70 39.72 -48.12 8.01
N ASN A 71 38.68 -48.96 7.91
CA ASN A 71 38.51 -50.28 8.51
C ASN A 71 38.15 -50.54 10.00
N ASN A 72 37.03 -51.28 10.10
CA ASN A 72 36.82 -52.51 10.89
C ASN A 72 36.29 -52.45 12.34
N ASN A 73 35.35 -53.40 12.56
CA ASN A 73 34.93 -54.02 13.81
C ASN A 73 34.10 -53.15 14.77
N LYS A 74 33.08 -53.68 15.47
CA LYS A 74 32.33 -54.97 15.41
C LYS A 74 31.12 -54.83 16.36
N LEU A 75 30.06 -55.65 16.16
CA LEU A 75 29.18 -56.28 17.19
C LEU A 75 28.69 -55.45 18.41
N ALA A 76 27.43 -55.46 18.85
CA ALA A 76 26.30 -56.34 18.55
C ALA A 76 24.95 -55.69 18.95
N LEU A 77 23.85 -56.36 18.56
CA LEU A 77 22.62 -56.64 19.32
C LEU A 77 22.53 -56.04 20.76
N ASN A 78 21.37 -55.59 21.27
CA ASN A 78 20.05 -56.21 21.08
C ASN A 78 18.87 -55.35 21.61
N VAL A 79 17.63 -55.74 21.25
CA VAL A 79 16.33 -55.53 21.95
C VAL A 79 15.87 -54.06 22.18
N LEU A 80 14.87 -53.51 21.49
CA LEU A 80 13.40 -53.77 21.46
C LEU A 80 12.57 -53.26 22.67
N LEU A 81 11.54 -52.46 22.30
CA LEU A 81 10.22 -52.27 22.96
C LEU A 81 10.04 -51.26 24.12
N SER A 82 9.34 -50.17 23.78
CA SER A 82 8.29 -49.48 24.57
C SER A 82 7.08 -50.45 24.82
N PRO A 83 5.99 -50.16 25.60
CA PRO A 83 5.40 -48.82 25.83
C PRO A 83 4.59 -48.55 27.15
N SER A 84 4.06 -47.32 27.23
CA SER A 84 2.70 -46.91 27.69
C SER A 84 2.15 -47.11 29.12
N SER A 85 1.84 -45.96 29.74
CA SER A 85 0.51 -45.52 30.22
C SER A 85 0.03 -45.74 31.67
N ASN A 86 -0.75 -44.73 32.15
CA ASN A 86 -1.81 -44.77 33.18
C ASN A 86 -1.35 -44.95 34.66
N ASN A 87 -2.04 -44.45 35.71
CA ASN A 87 -3.29 -43.66 35.78
C ASN A 87 -3.47 -42.91 37.14
N THR A 88 -4.28 -41.83 37.14
CA THR A 88 -5.25 -41.36 38.16
C THR A 88 -4.95 -41.14 39.68
N HIS A 89 -5.41 -39.96 40.13
CA HIS A 89 -6.34 -39.68 41.26
C HIS A 89 -5.90 -39.20 42.68
N ASN A 90 -6.71 -38.21 43.14
CA ASN A 90 -7.05 -37.77 44.51
C ASN A 90 -6.02 -36.96 45.32
N GLN A 91 -6.40 -36.14 46.33
CA GLN A 91 -7.53 -35.23 46.66
C GLN A 91 -7.34 -34.83 48.15
N SER A 92 -7.85 -33.66 48.60
CA SER A 92 -7.88 -33.14 50.00
C SER A 92 -6.52 -32.93 50.70
N VAL A 93 -6.14 -31.77 51.27
CA VAL A 93 -6.78 -30.82 52.22
C VAL A 93 -6.87 -31.36 53.67
N PHE A 94 -5.98 -30.89 54.58
CA PHE A 94 -6.30 -30.31 55.92
C PHE A 94 -5.03 -30.00 56.78
N HIS A 95 -4.64 -28.72 56.82
CA HIS A 95 -4.51 -27.85 58.02
C HIS A 95 -3.84 -28.29 59.37
N THR A 96 -2.87 -27.45 59.81
CA THR A 96 -2.63 -26.86 61.18
C THR A 96 -1.57 -27.40 62.19
N LEU A 97 -1.01 -26.43 62.94
CA LEU A 97 -0.26 -26.42 64.23
C LEU A 97 1.21 -26.93 64.22
N GLN A 98 2.27 -26.17 64.59
CA GLN A 98 2.55 -25.13 65.61
C GLN A 98 3.15 -25.67 66.93
N LYS A 99 4.42 -25.30 67.21
CA LYS A 99 5.14 -25.21 68.51
C LYS A 99 6.60 -24.79 68.20
N SER A 100 7.42 -24.12 69.02
CA SER A 100 7.33 -23.11 70.10
C SER A 100 8.65 -23.18 70.90
N GLN A 101 8.98 -22.14 71.68
CA GLN A 101 10.04 -22.08 72.72
C GLN A 101 11.51 -21.99 72.27
N ASN A 102 12.45 -21.48 73.06
CA ASN A 102 12.54 -20.32 74.00
C ASN A 102 13.92 -20.39 74.72
N GLY A 103 14.44 -19.28 75.25
CA GLY A 103 15.64 -19.21 76.11
C GLY A 103 16.64 -18.14 75.61
N GLU A 104 16.57 -16.87 76.06
CA GLU A 104 17.09 -16.30 77.34
C GLU A 104 18.61 -16.00 77.27
N LYS A 105 19.03 -14.71 77.21
CA LYS A 105 19.27 -13.70 78.28
C LYS A 105 20.75 -13.71 78.73
N GLU A 106 21.43 -12.67 79.25
CA GLU A 106 21.20 -11.27 79.72
C GLU A 106 22.58 -10.55 79.58
N GLU A 107 22.79 -9.22 79.54
CA GLU A 107 22.01 -7.99 79.32
C GLU A 107 23.01 -6.79 79.11
N GLY A 108 22.57 -5.57 78.75
CA GLY A 108 23.48 -4.41 78.64
C GLY A 108 22.89 -3.17 77.92
N ASP A 109 22.57 -2.13 78.68
CA ASP A 109 21.76 -0.96 78.29
C ASP A 109 22.49 0.12 77.47
N SER A 110 21.82 0.74 76.48
CA SER A 110 21.94 2.19 76.17
C SER A 110 20.94 2.63 75.08
N SER A 111 19.99 3.49 75.45
CA SER A 111 18.97 4.06 74.57
C SER A 111 19.36 5.46 74.07
N ALA A 112 19.74 5.62 72.78
CA ALA A 112 19.99 6.96 72.20
C ALA A 112 19.90 7.15 70.67
N ILE A 113 19.64 6.11 69.84
CA ILE A 113 19.91 6.20 68.37
C ILE A 113 18.65 6.06 67.48
N THR A 114 17.55 5.50 67.97
CA THR A 114 16.39 5.11 67.13
C THR A 114 15.46 6.22 66.67
N MET A 115 15.58 7.46 67.19
CA MET A 115 14.76 8.60 66.74
C MET A 115 15.38 9.40 65.57
N SER A 116 16.68 9.28 65.33
CA SER A 116 17.35 10.05 64.27
C SER A 116 17.16 9.44 62.87
N SER A 117 17.17 8.10 62.76
CA SER A 117 17.01 7.42 61.47
C SER A 117 15.62 7.61 60.84
N CYS A 118 14.55 7.62 61.63
CA CYS A 118 13.18 7.84 61.12
C CYS A 118 13.01 9.23 60.48
N LEU A 119 13.63 10.27 61.03
CA LEU A 119 13.58 11.63 60.47
C LEU A 119 14.39 11.74 59.17
N ILE A 120 15.51 11.02 59.06
CA ILE A 120 16.31 10.96 57.83
C ILE A 120 15.54 10.22 56.72
N PHE A 121 14.90 9.09 57.03
CA PHE A 121 14.10 8.36 56.04
C PHE A 121 12.87 9.14 55.55
N THR A 122 12.14 9.85 56.43
CA THR A 122 11.02 10.69 56.00
C THR A 122 11.48 11.89 55.17
N PHE A 123 12.62 12.50 55.51
CA PHE A 123 13.19 13.60 54.73
C PHE A 123 13.69 13.15 53.35
N ILE A 124 14.32 11.99 53.23
CA ILE A 124 14.71 11.42 51.92
C ILE A 124 13.46 11.08 51.09
N PHE A 125 12.42 10.52 51.70
CA PHE A 125 11.20 10.15 50.98
C PHE A 125 10.43 11.39 50.47
N THR A 126 10.35 12.47 51.25
CA THR A 126 9.75 13.73 50.78
C THR A 126 10.62 14.41 49.71
N LEU A 127 11.95 14.35 49.79
CA LEU A 127 12.84 14.85 48.74
C LEU A 127 12.67 14.09 47.42
N CYS A 128 12.52 12.76 47.47
CA CYS A 128 12.23 11.93 46.30
C CYS A 128 10.85 12.25 45.68
N LEU A 129 9.81 12.45 46.50
CA LEU A 129 8.49 12.86 46.01
C LEU A 129 8.55 14.24 45.35
N LEU A 130 9.24 15.21 45.95
CA LEU A 130 9.44 16.54 45.35
C LEU A 130 10.25 16.45 44.03
N SER A 131 11.28 15.61 43.95
CA SER A 131 12.04 15.35 42.72
C SER A 131 11.16 14.76 41.61
N SER A 132 10.26 13.83 41.95
CA SER A 132 9.29 13.29 40.98
C SER A 132 8.27 14.33 40.53
N CYS A 133 7.85 15.25 41.40
CA CYS A 133 6.98 16.38 41.05
C CYS A 133 7.69 17.42 40.18
N PHE A 134 8.96 17.73 40.41
CA PHE A 134 9.75 18.59 39.51
C PHE A 134 9.98 17.93 38.14
N SER A 135 10.13 16.59 38.10
CA SER A 135 10.22 15.83 36.85
C SER A 135 8.89 15.87 36.08
N TYR A 136 7.75 15.73 36.76
CA TYR A 136 6.42 15.85 36.16
C TYR A 136 6.09 17.28 35.73
N ALA A 137 6.50 18.29 36.50
CA ALA A 137 6.34 19.70 36.13
C ALA A 137 7.22 20.07 34.92
N ALA A 138 8.46 19.57 34.85
CA ALA A 138 9.32 19.73 33.67
C ALA A 138 8.77 18.98 32.45
N PHE A 139 8.11 17.83 32.65
CA PHE A 139 7.41 17.11 31.57
C PHE A 139 6.16 17.87 31.08
N LEU A 140 5.36 18.42 32.00
CA LEU A 140 4.20 19.28 31.70
C LEU A 140 4.57 20.67 31.17
N HIS A 141 5.82 21.11 31.33
CA HIS A 141 6.33 22.33 30.70
C HIS A 141 7.12 22.06 29.39
N ASN A 142 7.31 20.79 29.03
CA ASN A 142 7.80 20.32 27.73
C ASN A 142 6.67 19.88 26.78
N THR A 143 5.40 20.11 27.14
CA THR A 143 4.35 20.37 26.15
C THR A 143 4.38 21.84 25.72
N THR A 144 5.58 22.36 25.48
CA THR A 144 5.79 23.54 24.64
C THR A 144 5.63 23.08 23.20
N ASP A 145 4.61 23.66 22.54
CA ASP A 145 4.45 23.74 21.10
C ASP A 145 4.82 22.49 20.29
N GLU A 146 3.80 21.87 19.68
CA GLU A 146 3.98 21.58 18.26
C GLU A 146 4.40 22.88 17.59
N ASN A 147 5.71 23.05 17.41
CA ASN A 147 6.29 24.02 16.50
C ASN A 147 5.91 23.56 15.09
N VAL A 148 4.63 23.70 14.76
CA VAL A 148 4.16 24.07 13.44
C VAL A 148 4.93 25.34 13.12
N THR A 149 6.12 25.14 12.58
CA THR A 149 6.88 26.20 11.94
C THR A 149 6.01 26.57 10.76
N LEU A 150 5.13 27.54 10.98
CA LEU A 150 4.42 28.23 9.92
C LEU A 150 5.52 28.62 8.95
N ARG A 151 5.46 28.04 7.76
CA ARG A 151 6.32 28.40 6.63
C ARG A 151 5.41 29.06 5.59
N PRO A 152 4.88 30.29 5.84
CA PRO A 152 3.95 30.91 4.90
C PRO A 152 4.51 30.95 3.48
N GLN A 153 5.82 31.18 3.33
CA GLN A 153 6.49 31.13 2.03
C GLN A 153 6.38 29.77 1.33
N HIS A 154 6.52 28.65 2.06
CA HIS A 154 6.41 27.31 1.50
C HIS A 154 4.96 26.94 1.18
N GLU A 155 4.02 27.32 2.05
CA GLU A 155 2.58 27.12 1.84
C GLU A 155 2.07 27.95 0.67
N ILE A 156 2.41 29.24 0.59
CA ILE A 156 2.11 30.12 -0.55
C ILE A 156 2.71 29.54 -1.84
N GLN A 157 3.93 29.00 -1.81
CA GLN A 157 4.54 28.36 -2.97
C GLN A 157 3.82 27.06 -3.36
N LYS A 158 3.41 26.23 -2.38
CA LYS A 158 2.58 25.03 -2.63
C LYS A 158 1.25 25.42 -3.27
N LEU A 159 0.53 26.41 -2.71
CA LEU A 159 -0.75 26.90 -3.23
C LEU A 159 -0.61 27.50 -4.63
N LYS A 160 0.47 28.24 -4.92
CA LYS A 160 0.76 28.74 -6.27
C LYS A 160 0.95 27.59 -7.26
N LEU A 161 1.76 26.58 -6.93
CA LEU A 161 1.95 25.38 -7.76
C LEU A 161 0.65 24.60 -7.96
N ILE A 162 -0.22 24.53 -6.95
CA ILE A 162 -1.54 23.89 -7.06
C ILE A 162 -2.41 24.66 -8.06
N ARG A 163 -2.51 25.98 -7.95
CA ARG A 163 -3.33 26.80 -8.87
C ARG A 163 -2.84 26.72 -10.32
N GLU A 164 -1.52 26.78 -10.53
CA GLU A 164 -0.90 26.59 -11.85
C GLU A 164 -1.20 25.19 -12.42
N HIS A 165 -1.18 24.14 -11.58
CA HIS A 165 -1.51 22.78 -12.01
C HIS A 165 -3.00 22.61 -12.34
N LEU A 166 -3.89 23.14 -11.49
CA LEU A 166 -5.35 23.10 -11.70
C LEU A 166 -5.76 23.82 -12.98
N GLN A 167 -5.17 24.98 -13.28
CA GLN A 167 -5.38 25.71 -14.53
C GLN A 167 -4.98 24.91 -15.78
N LYS A 168 -4.04 23.96 -15.65
CA LYS A 168 -3.64 23.09 -16.76
C LYS A 168 -4.59 21.92 -16.98
N ILE A 169 -5.02 21.25 -15.90
CA ILE A 169 -5.81 20.01 -15.99
C ILE A 169 -7.32 20.26 -16.10
N ASN A 170 -7.87 21.28 -15.43
CA ASN A 170 -9.28 21.63 -15.54
C ASN A 170 -9.49 22.48 -16.80
N LYS A 171 -9.98 21.84 -17.87
CA LYS A 171 -10.23 22.50 -19.17
C LYS A 171 -11.49 23.39 -19.12
N PRO A 172 -11.58 24.44 -19.95
CA PRO A 172 -12.78 25.28 -20.03
C PRO A 172 -14.03 24.47 -20.39
N ALA A 173 -15.05 24.55 -19.53
CA ALA A 173 -16.33 23.87 -19.70
C ALA A 173 -17.39 24.77 -20.35
N VAL A 174 -18.30 24.19 -21.13
CA VAL A 174 -19.48 24.90 -21.66
C VAL A 174 -20.72 24.75 -20.77
N LYS A 175 -20.72 23.74 -19.90
CA LYS A 175 -21.71 23.49 -18.84
C LYS A 175 -20.99 22.81 -17.67
N THR A 176 -21.36 23.15 -16.44
CA THR A 176 -20.99 22.37 -15.24
C THR A 176 -22.26 21.80 -14.63
N ILE A 177 -22.26 20.52 -14.31
CA ILE A 177 -23.33 19.81 -13.59
C ILE A 177 -22.85 19.61 -12.14
N GLN A 178 -23.75 19.80 -11.17
CA GLN A 178 -23.47 19.49 -9.77
C GLN A 178 -24.09 18.14 -9.42
N SER A 179 -23.26 17.21 -8.98
CA SER A 179 -23.67 15.87 -8.56
C SER A 179 -24.10 15.86 -7.09
N GLN A 180 -24.93 14.89 -6.70
CA GLN A 180 -25.49 14.80 -5.34
C GLN A 180 -24.44 14.48 -4.27
N ASP A 181 -23.30 13.92 -4.65
CA ASP A 181 -22.12 13.66 -3.81
C ASP A 181 -21.18 14.88 -3.70
N GLY A 182 -21.51 16.01 -4.32
CA GLY A 182 -20.74 17.25 -4.29
C GLY A 182 -19.69 17.38 -5.40
N ASP A 183 -19.57 16.40 -6.30
CA ASP A 183 -18.72 16.53 -7.49
C ASP A 183 -19.26 17.60 -8.46
N SER A 184 -18.34 18.37 -9.05
CA SER A 184 -18.61 19.18 -10.24
C SER A 184 -18.17 18.42 -11.50
N ILE A 185 -19.10 18.15 -12.41
CA ILE A 185 -18.83 17.52 -13.71
C ILE A 185 -18.82 18.61 -14.79
N ASP A 186 -17.66 18.82 -15.39
CA ASP A 186 -17.42 19.81 -16.44
C ASP A 186 -17.61 19.20 -17.82
N CYS A 187 -18.58 19.69 -18.58
CA CYS A 187 -18.80 19.35 -19.97
C CYS A 187 -17.81 20.14 -20.84
N VAL A 188 -16.70 19.52 -21.21
CA VAL A 188 -15.59 20.12 -21.96
C VAL A 188 -15.76 19.79 -23.46
N PRO A 189 -15.60 20.74 -24.40
CA PRO A 189 -15.61 20.43 -25.83
C PRO A 189 -14.64 19.30 -26.16
N SER A 190 -15.09 18.29 -26.90
CA SER A 190 -14.35 17.03 -27.09
C SER A 190 -12.95 17.21 -27.68
N HIS A 191 -12.70 18.27 -28.46
CA HIS A 191 -11.40 18.64 -29.04
C HIS A 191 -10.48 19.46 -28.11
N HIS A 192 -10.95 19.84 -26.92
CA HIS A 192 -10.17 20.55 -25.88
C HIS A 192 -9.82 19.66 -24.68
N GLN A 193 -10.12 18.36 -24.74
CA GLN A 193 -9.88 17.42 -23.64
C GLN A 193 -8.37 17.24 -23.33
N PRO A 194 -8.00 16.83 -22.09
CA PRO A 194 -6.60 16.66 -21.67
C PRO A 194 -5.76 15.74 -22.57
N ALA A 195 -6.37 14.79 -23.30
CA ALA A 195 -5.70 13.91 -24.24
C ALA A 195 -4.80 14.65 -25.24
N PHE A 196 -5.28 15.79 -25.75
CA PHE A 196 -4.61 16.55 -26.81
C PHE A 196 -3.50 17.48 -26.29
N ASP A 197 -3.23 17.51 -24.97
CA ASP A 197 -1.98 18.08 -24.44
C ASP A 197 -0.77 17.18 -24.78
N HIS A 198 -0.99 15.90 -25.14
CA HIS A 198 0.09 14.97 -25.49
C HIS A 198 0.75 15.37 -26.81
N PRO A 199 2.10 15.50 -26.90
CA PRO A 199 2.77 15.95 -28.13
C PRO A 199 2.42 15.14 -29.38
N LEU A 200 2.21 13.82 -29.25
CA LEU A 200 1.85 12.95 -30.38
C LEU A 200 0.37 13.04 -30.80
N LEU A 201 -0.49 13.67 -29.99
CA LEU A 201 -1.95 13.73 -30.20
C LEU A 201 -2.46 15.15 -30.53
N GLN A 202 -1.60 16.17 -30.46
CA GLN A 202 -1.98 17.56 -30.73
C GLN A 202 -2.63 17.74 -32.12
N GLY A 203 -3.73 18.48 -32.15
CA GLY A 203 -4.47 18.77 -33.38
C GLY A 203 -5.33 17.62 -33.92
N GLN A 204 -5.30 16.44 -33.30
CA GLN A 204 -6.19 15.33 -33.65
C GLN A 204 -7.62 15.57 -33.15
N ARG A 205 -8.54 14.72 -33.60
CA ARG A 205 -9.94 14.68 -33.14
C ARG A 205 -10.28 13.26 -32.68
N PRO A 206 -11.29 13.09 -31.80
CA PRO A 206 -11.81 11.76 -31.49
C PRO A 206 -12.23 11.02 -32.76
N MET A 207 -12.01 9.71 -32.79
CA MET A 207 -12.31 8.87 -33.96
C MET A 207 -13.74 8.34 -33.89
N ASP A 208 -14.26 7.94 -35.05
CA ASP A 208 -15.52 7.20 -35.13
C ASP A 208 -15.43 5.86 -34.39
N PRO A 209 -16.56 5.33 -33.88
CA PRO A 209 -16.64 4.00 -33.27
C PRO A 209 -15.97 2.88 -34.08
N PRO A 210 -15.25 1.94 -33.43
CA PRO A 210 -14.62 0.80 -34.08
C PRO A 210 -15.65 -0.32 -34.35
N GLU A 211 -15.19 -1.39 -34.99
CA GLU A 211 -15.96 -2.63 -35.06
C GLU A 211 -15.97 -3.34 -33.69
N MET A 212 -17.16 -3.73 -33.23
CA MET A 212 -17.33 -4.53 -32.01
C MET A 212 -16.82 -5.95 -32.22
N PRO A 213 -16.26 -6.63 -31.19
CA PRO A 213 -15.86 -8.02 -31.31
C PRO A 213 -17.02 -8.94 -31.72
N LYS A 214 -16.75 -9.93 -32.57
CA LYS A 214 -17.71 -10.99 -32.93
C LYS A 214 -18.16 -11.74 -31.67
N GLY A 215 -19.43 -12.14 -31.64
CA GLY A 215 -20.05 -12.74 -30.46
C GLY A 215 -20.51 -11.71 -29.42
N TYR A 216 -20.20 -10.42 -29.57
CA TYR A 216 -20.79 -9.37 -28.74
C TYR A 216 -22.28 -9.19 -29.08
N SER A 217 -23.15 -9.74 -28.23
CA SER A 217 -24.56 -9.37 -28.18
C SER A 217 -24.73 -8.06 -27.41
N ARG A 218 -25.37 -7.05 -28.02
CA ARG A 218 -26.06 -6.03 -27.22
C ARG A 218 -27.20 -6.72 -26.50
N GLU A 219 -27.04 -6.88 -25.19
CA GLU A 219 -28.15 -7.27 -24.33
C GLU A 219 -29.18 -6.14 -24.36
N ASN A 220 -30.48 -6.48 -24.42
CA ASN A 220 -31.58 -5.51 -24.40
C ASN A 220 -31.81 -4.93 -22.98
N GLU A 221 -30.72 -4.68 -22.25
CA GLU A 221 -30.75 -3.97 -20.99
C GLU A 221 -30.94 -2.49 -21.26
N SER A 222 -31.85 -1.87 -20.51
CA SER A 222 -32.05 -0.42 -20.53
C SER A 222 -30.72 0.31 -20.36
N HIS A 223 -30.61 1.51 -20.93
CA HIS A 223 -29.50 2.41 -20.62
C HIS A 223 -29.59 2.83 -19.15
N GLU A 224 -29.01 2.04 -18.25
CA GLU A 224 -28.96 2.34 -16.83
C GLU A 224 -27.94 3.46 -16.56
N ASP A 225 -28.35 4.43 -15.75
CA ASP A 225 -27.50 5.50 -15.26
C ASP A 225 -26.64 5.00 -14.09
N PHE A 226 -25.47 4.46 -14.42
CA PHE A 226 -24.53 3.89 -13.45
C PHE A 226 -23.79 4.94 -12.59
N GLN A 227 -24.07 6.24 -12.72
CA GLN A 227 -23.30 7.30 -12.05
C GLN A 227 -24.20 8.35 -11.39
N LEU A 228 -23.87 8.77 -10.17
CA LEU A 228 -24.71 9.67 -9.36
C LEU A 228 -25.05 11.00 -10.05
N TRP A 229 -24.16 11.50 -10.91
CA TRP A 229 -24.32 12.80 -11.57
C TRP A 229 -25.36 12.80 -12.71
N SER A 230 -25.72 11.65 -13.28
CA SER A 230 -26.73 11.55 -14.34
C SER A 230 -28.12 11.14 -13.84
N LEU A 231 -28.24 10.64 -12.59
CA LEU A 231 -29.52 10.22 -11.98
C LEU A 231 -30.60 11.31 -11.91
N THR A 232 -30.24 12.58 -12.00
CA THR A 232 -31.19 13.71 -12.06
C THR A 232 -31.74 13.99 -13.46
N GLY A 233 -31.31 13.22 -14.47
CA GLY A 233 -31.58 13.48 -15.89
C GLY A 233 -30.67 14.53 -16.53
N ASP A 234 -29.72 15.08 -15.76
CA ASP A 234 -28.72 15.99 -16.30
C ASP A 234 -27.72 15.26 -17.20
N SER A 235 -27.40 15.88 -18.33
CA SER A 235 -26.42 15.36 -19.28
C SER A 235 -25.56 16.47 -19.88
N CYS A 236 -24.39 16.08 -20.41
CA CYS A 236 -23.51 16.97 -21.14
C CYS A 236 -23.96 17.13 -22.61
N PRO A 237 -23.87 18.33 -23.21
CA PRO A 237 -24.25 18.55 -24.60
C PRO A 237 -23.48 17.66 -25.58
N GLU A 238 -24.08 17.38 -26.73
CA GLU A 238 -23.42 16.63 -27.81
C GLU A 238 -22.14 17.35 -28.28
N GLY A 239 -21.12 16.58 -28.67
CA GLY A 239 -19.79 17.12 -29.01
C GLY A 239 -18.91 17.52 -27.81
N THR A 240 -19.39 17.36 -26.57
CA THR A 240 -18.61 17.54 -25.33
C THR A 240 -18.34 16.21 -24.62
N ILE A 241 -17.44 16.20 -23.64
CA ILE A 241 -17.19 15.08 -22.74
C ILE A 241 -17.33 15.55 -21.27
N PRO A 242 -17.92 14.75 -20.36
CA PRO A 242 -17.93 15.03 -18.94
C PRO A 242 -16.56 14.71 -18.30
N ILE A 243 -15.98 15.68 -17.60
CA ILE A 243 -14.76 15.53 -16.81
C ILE A 243 -15.05 15.91 -15.36
N ARG A 244 -14.74 15.04 -14.40
CA ARG A 244 -14.80 15.41 -12.97
C ARG A 244 -13.75 16.48 -12.68
N ARG A 245 -14.19 17.66 -12.24
CA ARG A 245 -13.30 18.77 -11.88
C ARG A 245 -12.39 18.38 -10.72
N THR A 246 -11.09 18.61 -10.85
CA THR A 246 -10.14 18.44 -9.72
C THR A 246 -10.13 19.71 -8.87
N THR A 247 -10.19 19.57 -7.55
CA THR A 247 -10.28 20.72 -6.62
C THR A 247 -8.92 21.06 -5.98
N GLU A 248 -8.81 22.25 -5.37
CA GLU A 248 -7.65 22.62 -4.55
C GLU A 248 -7.47 21.65 -3.37
N GLN A 249 -8.57 21.16 -2.79
CA GLN A 249 -8.55 20.17 -1.71
C GLN A 249 -7.99 18.81 -2.17
N ASP A 250 -8.28 18.38 -3.41
CA ASP A 250 -7.73 17.15 -3.96
C ASP A 250 -6.21 17.21 -4.07
N MET A 251 -5.70 18.34 -4.55
CA MET A 251 -4.27 18.60 -4.68
C MET A 251 -3.57 18.81 -3.33
N LEU A 252 -4.31 19.23 -2.28
CA LEU A 252 -3.78 19.41 -0.93
C LEU A 252 -3.61 18.09 -0.17
N ARG A 253 -4.53 17.12 -0.35
CA ARG A 253 -4.45 15.76 0.23
C ARG A 253 -3.27 14.97 -0.33
N ALA A 254 -2.98 15.15 -1.62
CA ALA A 254 -1.95 14.40 -2.30
C ALA A 254 -0.53 14.67 -1.78
N SER A 255 0.24 13.61 -1.62
CA SER A 255 1.65 13.68 -1.20
C SER A 255 2.57 14.49 -2.13
N SER A 256 2.21 14.67 -3.41
CA SER A 256 2.98 15.49 -4.34
C SER A 256 2.14 16.09 -5.47
N VAL A 257 2.06 17.42 -5.52
CA VAL A 257 1.42 18.20 -6.60
C VAL A 257 1.96 17.84 -7.99
N ARG A 258 3.26 17.55 -8.11
CA ARG A 258 3.90 17.19 -9.40
C ARG A 258 3.62 15.75 -9.85
N ARG A 259 3.16 14.88 -8.95
CA ARG A 259 2.85 13.47 -9.22
C ARG A 259 1.37 13.13 -8.97
N PHE A 260 0.50 14.14 -8.88
CA PHE A 260 -0.93 13.92 -8.68
C PHE A 260 -1.48 12.95 -9.75
N GLY A 261 -2.31 12.00 -9.31
CA GLY A 261 -2.84 10.93 -10.16
C GLY A 261 -1.85 9.83 -10.57
N ARG A 262 -0.54 9.92 -10.29
CA ARG A 262 0.45 8.90 -10.68
C ARG A 262 0.69 7.88 -9.57
N LYS A 263 0.78 6.58 -9.88
CA LYS A 263 1.18 5.56 -8.90
C LYS A 263 2.62 5.83 -8.42
N ILE A 264 2.88 5.67 -7.12
CA ILE A 264 4.19 6.00 -6.51
C ILE A 264 5.09 4.76 -6.47
N ARG A 265 6.25 4.83 -7.13
CA ARG A 265 7.29 3.79 -7.06
C ARG A 265 7.84 3.65 -5.63
N ARG A 266 7.44 2.60 -4.91
CA ARG A 266 8.17 2.10 -3.73
C ARG A 266 9.33 1.23 -4.21
N VAL A 267 10.56 1.64 -3.88
CA VAL A 267 11.79 0.97 -4.36
C VAL A 267 12.22 -0.11 -3.36
N LYS A 268 11.81 -1.36 -3.59
CA LYS A 268 12.66 -2.57 -3.51
C LYS A 268 11.85 -3.81 -3.88
N ARG A 269 12.48 -4.76 -4.58
CA ARG A 269 11.84 -6.02 -5.04
C ARG A 269 12.16 -7.22 -4.14
N ASP A 270 12.73 -6.97 -2.97
CA ASP A 270 13.24 -8.02 -2.07
C ASP A 270 12.31 -8.21 -0.86
N SER A 271 11.55 -9.30 -0.90
CA SER A 271 10.71 -9.90 0.16
C SER A 271 9.48 -9.12 0.66
N SER A 272 8.32 -9.79 0.54
CA SER A 272 6.96 -9.31 0.86
C SER A 272 6.47 -8.13 0.02
N SER A 273 5.15 -7.99 -0.09
CA SER A 273 4.51 -7.05 -1.02
C SER A 273 4.95 -5.60 -0.79
N ASN A 274 4.90 -4.76 -1.83
CA ASN A 274 5.24 -3.33 -1.77
C ASN A 274 4.28 -2.49 -0.87
N GLY A 275 3.54 -3.14 0.03
CA GLY A 275 2.31 -2.65 0.64
C GLY A 275 1.13 -2.65 -0.32
N HIS A 276 1.12 -3.56 -1.31
CA HIS A 276 0.01 -3.80 -2.23
C HIS A 276 -0.39 -5.28 -2.13
N GLU A 277 -1.62 -5.60 -1.76
CA GLU A 277 -2.08 -6.99 -1.61
C GLU A 277 -3.11 -7.31 -2.71
N HIS A 278 -2.96 -8.45 -3.38
CA HIS A 278 -3.80 -8.84 -4.51
C HIS A 278 -4.61 -10.10 -4.23
N ALA A 279 -5.80 -10.18 -4.82
CA ALA A 279 -6.55 -11.42 -5.03
C ALA A 279 -7.13 -11.41 -6.45
N VAL A 280 -6.48 -12.15 -7.36
CA VAL A 280 -6.66 -12.02 -8.81
C VAL A 280 -6.85 -13.36 -9.52
N GLY A 281 -7.77 -13.38 -10.47
CA GLY A 281 -7.85 -14.37 -11.54
C GLY A 281 -7.03 -13.90 -12.73
N TYR A 282 -6.21 -14.77 -13.33
CA TYR A 282 -5.37 -14.42 -14.48
C TYR A 282 -5.29 -15.52 -15.54
N VAL A 283 -4.99 -15.09 -16.77
CA VAL A 283 -4.55 -15.94 -17.88
C VAL A 283 -3.28 -15.36 -18.49
N SER A 284 -2.39 -16.21 -18.99
CA SER A 284 -1.09 -15.81 -19.54
C SER A 284 -0.58 -16.83 -20.56
N GLY A 285 0.44 -16.45 -21.34
CA GLY A 285 1.09 -17.36 -22.31
C GLY A 285 0.32 -17.52 -23.62
N SER A 286 -0.48 -16.53 -24.01
CA SER A 286 -1.16 -16.45 -25.31
C SER A 286 -1.22 -14.98 -25.73
N GLN A 287 -1.64 -14.71 -26.98
CA GLN A 287 -1.84 -13.36 -27.49
C GLN A 287 -3.26 -12.91 -27.16
N TYR A 288 -3.40 -11.84 -26.37
CA TYR A 288 -4.70 -11.31 -25.96
C TYR A 288 -4.93 -9.95 -26.62
N TYR A 289 -6.04 -9.81 -27.34
CA TYR A 289 -6.43 -8.57 -28.02
C TYR A 289 -7.53 -7.83 -27.25
N GLY A 290 -7.93 -8.33 -26.09
CA GLY A 290 -8.91 -7.71 -25.22
C GLY A 290 -9.41 -8.62 -24.12
N ALA A 291 -10.22 -8.06 -23.23
CA ALA A 291 -10.81 -8.70 -22.07
C ALA A 291 -12.16 -8.06 -21.74
N LYS A 292 -13.13 -8.89 -21.37
CA LYS A 292 -14.47 -8.48 -20.93
C LYS A 292 -14.82 -9.17 -19.62
N ALA A 293 -15.48 -8.45 -18.71
CA ALA A 293 -16.06 -9.02 -17.50
C ALA A 293 -17.16 -8.12 -16.92
N SER A 294 -18.07 -8.71 -16.16
CA SER A 294 -18.97 -7.98 -15.24
C SER A 294 -18.35 -7.97 -13.84
N ILE A 295 -18.19 -6.77 -13.27
CA ILE A 295 -17.42 -6.48 -12.06
C ILE A 295 -18.34 -5.98 -10.95
N ASN A 296 -18.47 -6.75 -9.88
CA ASN A 296 -19.37 -6.42 -8.78
C ASN A 296 -18.87 -5.23 -7.95
N VAL A 297 -19.74 -4.22 -7.76
CA VAL A 297 -19.39 -2.94 -7.14
C VAL A 297 -19.78 -2.91 -5.67
N TRP A 298 -18.84 -2.52 -4.80
CA TRP A 298 -19.00 -2.40 -3.35
C TRP A 298 -18.39 -1.11 -2.84
N THR A 299 -18.73 -0.74 -1.60
CA THR A 299 -18.10 0.35 -0.85
C THR A 299 -17.22 -0.22 0.26
N PRO A 300 -16.03 -0.80 -0.05
CA PRO A 300 -15.12 -1.33 0.96
C PRO A 300 -14.65 -0.24 1.92
N ARG A 301 -14.59 -0.57 3.22
CA ARG A 301 -13.93 0.28 4.20
C ARG A 301 -12.43 0.32 3.92
N VAL A 302 -11.91 1.53 3.72
CA VAL A 302 -10.47 1.81 3.69
C VAL A 302 -10.05 2.36 5.06
N ASN A 303 -8.92 1.87 5.60
CA ASN A 303 -8.49 2.14 6.97
C ASN A 303 -7.73 3.49 7.14
N SER A 304 -7.06 3.96 6.09
CA SER A 304 -6.27 5.20 6.11
C SER A 304 -6.48 5.98 4.80
N GLN A 305 -6.35 7.31 4.84
CA GLN A 305 -6.54 8.13 3.64
C GLN A 305 -5.52 7.83 2.53
N TYR A 306 -4.34 7.32 2.89
CA TYR A 306 -3.26 6.91 1.98
C TYR A 306 -3.36 5.44 1.53
N GLU A 307 -4.47 4.78 1.82
CA GLU A 307 -4.78 3.45 1.31
C GLU A 307 -5.88 3.55 0.24
N PHE A 308 -6.01 2.51 -0.57
CA PHE A 308 -7.13 2.36 -1.50
C PHE A 308 -7.56 0.90 -1.54
N SER A 309 -8.75 0.68 -2.08
CA SER A 309 -9.25 -0.64 -2.46
C SER A 309 -9.91 -0.55 -3.82
N LEU A 310 -9.53 -1.43 -4.75
CA LEU A 310 -10.00 -1.41 -6.12
C LEU A 310 -10.39 -2.80 -6.63
N SER A 311 -11.12 -2.79 -7.74
CA SER A 311 -11.49 -3.97 -8.52
C SER A 311 -11.41 -3.64 -10.00
N GLN A 312 -10.60 -4.35 -10.77
CA GLN A 312 -10.35 -3.99 -12.17
C GLN A 312 -10.00 -5.15 -13.11
N ILE A 313 -9.97 -4.83 -14.40
CA ILE A 313 -9.33 -5.60 -15.46
C ILE A 313 -7.96 -4.97 -15.74
N TRP A 314 -6.93 -5.81 -15.84
CA TRP A 314 -5.61 -5.43 -16.36
C TRP A 314 -5.38 -6.14 -17.71
N VAL A 315 -5.06 -5.39 -18.76
CA VAL A 315 -4.46 -5.90 -19.99
C VAL A 315 -2.96 -5.58 -19.95
N ILE A 316 -2.11 -6.60 -20.02
CA ILE A 316 -0.68 -6.48 -19.71
C ILE A 316 0.18 -7.00 -20.88
N ALA A 317 1.27 -6.30 -21.17
CA ALA A 317 2.35 -6.76 -22.04
C ALA A 317 3.74 -6.30 -21.54
N GLY A 318 4.81 -6.88 -22.09
CA GLY A 318 6.18 -6.66 -21.61
C GLY A 318 6.48 -7.47 -20.34
N SER A 319 7.46 -7.02 -19.55
CA SER A 319 7.90 -7.65 -18.31
C SER A 319 7.76 -6.74 -17.10
N PHE A 320 7.50 -7.33 -15.93
CA PHE A 320 7.44 -6.58 -14.67
C PHE A 320 8.82 -6.04 -14.21
N ALA A 321 9.89 -6.14 -15.01
CA ALA A 321 11.19 -5.58 -14.68
C ALA A 321 11.21 -4.07 -14.94
N ASP A 322 11.23 -3.67 -16.22
CA ASP A 322 11.50 -2.30 -16.64
C ASP A 322 10.60 -1.80 -17.80
N ASP A 323 9.95 -2.71 -18.56
CA ASP A 323 9.26 -2.42 -19.83
C ASP A 323 7.73 -2.70 -19.80
N LEU A 324 7.16 -2.98 -18.63
CA LEU A 324 5.73 -3.31 -18.46
C LEU A 324 4.82 -2.24 -19.08
N ASN A 325 3.91 -2.69 -19.94
CA ASN A 325 2.78 -1.92 -20.44
C ASN A 325 1.50 -2.43 -19.74
N THR A 326 0.67 -1.53 -19.22
CA THR A 326 -0.68 -1.87 -18.70
C THR A 326 -1.74 -0.94 -19.26
N ILE A 327 -2.93 -1.51 -19.44
CA ILE A 327 -4.21 -0.79 -19.53
C ILE A 327 -5.09 -1.35 -18.41
N GLU A 328 -5.71 -0.45 -17.67
CA GLU A 328 -6.41 -0.72 -16.41
C GLU A 328 -7.77 0.00 -16.42
N ALA A 329 -8.86 -0.71 -16.15
CA ALA A 329 -10.18 -0.11 -15.96
C ALA A 329 -11.02 -0.91 -14.94
N GLY A 330 -11.74 -0.18 -14.09
CA GLY A 330 -12.47 -0.78 -12.97
C GLY A 330 -13.14 0.25 -12.07
N TRP A 331 -13.42 -0.13 -10.82
CA TRP A 331 -13.85 0.78 -9.77
C TRP A 331 -12.86 0.80 -8.61
N GLN A 332 -12.71 1.96 -7.96
CA GLN A 332 -11.86 2.10 -6.78
C GLN A 332 -12.45 3.03 -5.72
N VAL A 333 -12.13 2.75 -4.46
CA VAL A 333 -12.30 3.65 -3.32
C VAL A 333 -10.91 4.16 -2.95
N SER A 334 -10.65 5.46 -3.16
CA SER A 334 -9.35 6.10 -2.89
C SER A 334 -9.55 7.49 -2.25
N PRO A 335 -9.50 7.59 -0.91
CA PRO A 335 -9.71 8.87 -0.23
C PRO A 335 -8.61 9.91 -0.50
N GLU A 336 -7.34 9.53 -0.74
CA GLU A 336 -6.30 10.48 -1.19
C GLU A 336 -6.74 11.16 -2.50
N LEU A 337 -7.16 10.37 -3.49
CA LEU A 337 -7.47 10.86 -4.83
C LEU A 337 -8.79 11.64 -4.91
N TYR A 338 -9.85 11.18 -4.22
CA TYR A 338 -11.20 11.73 -4.37
C TYR A 338 -11.77 12.45 -3.14
N GLY A 339 -11.23 12.20 -1.94
CA GLY A 339 -11.65 12.86 -0.70
C GLY A 339 -12.89 12.27 -0.04
N ASP A 340 -13.47 11.23 -0.64
CA ASP A 340 -14.58 10.46 -0.11
C ASP A 340 -14.26 8.95 -0.07
N THR A 341 -15.27 8.15 0.27
CA THR A 341 -15.21 6.69 0.25
C THR A 341 -16.10 6.09 -0.83
N ASN A 342 -16.53 6.86 -1.83
CA ASN A 342 -17.45 6.37 -2.86
C ASN A 342 -16.68 5.49 -3.88
N PRO A 343 -17.22 4.34 -4.31
CA PRO A 343 -16.61 3.57 -5.39
C PRO A 343 -16.77 4.36 -6.70
N ARG A 344 -15.64 4.75 -7.29
CA ARG A 344 -15.58 5.62 -8.46
C ARG A 344 -15.04 4.85 -9.65
N PHE A 345 -15.67 5.02 -10.81
CA PHE A 345 -15.18 4.42 -12.05
C PHE A 345 -13.83 5.04 -12.39
N PHE A 346 -12.81 4.22 -12.68
CA PHE A 346 -11.48 4.71 -12.98
C PHE A 346 -10.84 4.00 -14.16
N THR A 347 -9.83 4.66 -14.71
CA THR A 347 -8.89 4.08 -15.66
C THR A 347 -7.47 4.41 -15.25
N TYR A 348 -6.52 3.54 -15.63
CA TYR A 348 -5.09 3.82 -15.58
C TYR A 348 -4.43 3.20 -16.83
N TRP A 349 -3.25 3.68 -17.19
CA TRP A 349 -2.40 3.03 -18.19
C TRP A 349 -0.94 3.37 -17.91
N THR A 350 0.01 2.56 -18.36
CA THR A 350 1.45 2.90 -18.41
C THR A 350 2.11 2.15 -19.56
N SER A 351 3.22 2.70 -20.06
CA SER A 351 4.07 2.08 -21.08
C SER A 351 5.52 1.90 -20.60
N ASP A 352 5.81 2.17 -19.32
CA ASP A 352 7.17 2.19 -18.75
C ASP A 352 7.23 1.67 -17.31
N ALA A 353 6.41 0.67 -16.97
CA ALA A 353 6.33 0.08 -15.64
C ALA A 353 6.10 1.11 -14.50
N TYR A 354 5.18 2.06 -14.73
CA TYR A 354 4.80 3.11 -13.77
C TYR A 354 5.94 4.07 -13.39
N GLN A 355 6.98 4.21 -14.24
CA GLN A 355 8.13 5.05 -13.92
C GLN A 355 7.86 6.54 -14.18
N THR A 356 7.43 6.88 -15.39
CA THR A 356 7.23 8.28 -15.85
C THR A 356 5.95 8.47 -16.64
N THR A 357 5.40 7.42 -17.25
CA THR A 357 4.13 7.43 -17.99
C THR A 357 2.97 7.01 -17.10
N GLY A 358 1.76 7.37 -17.54
CA GLY A 358 0.54 6.96 -16.86
C GLY A 358 0.11 7.85 -15.71
N CYS A 359 -1.21 7.95 -15.54
CA CYS A 359 -1.88 8.41 -14.34
C CYS A 359 -3.37 8.02 -14.37
N TYR A 360 -4.07 8.22 -13.26
CA TYR A 360 -5.50 7.97 -13.16
C TYR A 360 -6.33 8.89 -14.06
N ASN A 361 -7.32 8.30 -14.73
CA ASN A 361 -8.40 9.01 -15.42
C ASN A 361 -7.87 10.02 -16.46
N LEU A 362 -8.53 11.18 -16.57
CA LEU A 362 -8.14 12.28 -17.46
C LEU A 362 -7.17 13.28 -16.81
N LEU A 363 -6.52 12.91 -15.69
CA LEU A 363 -5.58 13.81 -14.99
C LEU A 363 -4.29 14.09 -15.79
N CYS A 364 -4.04 13.29 -16.84
CA CYS A 364 -2.96 13.49 -17.79
C CYS A 364 -3.44 13.15 -19.20
N SER A 365 -2.68 13.60 -20.18
CA SER A 365 -2.90 13.31 -21.59
C SER A 365 -2.61 11.83 -21.92
N GLY A 366 -3.48 11.18 -22.69
CA GLY A 366 -3.24 9.86 -23.27
C GLY A 366 -4.53 9.18 -23.75
N PHE A 367 -5.49 9.01 -22.83
CA PHE A 367 -6.81 8.47 -23.17
C PHE A 367 -7.68 9.52 -23.86
N ILE A 368 -8.24 9.20 -25.02
CA ILE A 368 -9.17 10.04 -25.78
C ILE A 368 -10.60 9.57 -25.48
N GLN A 369 -11.35 10.35 -24.71
CA GLN A 369 -12.76 10.11 -24.45
C GLN A 369 -13.63 10.58 -25.63
N THR A 370 -14.65 9.78 -25.98
CA THR A 370 -15.47 9.97 -27.19
C THR A 370 -16.95 10.29 -26.91
N ASN A 371 -17.46 10.05 -25.71
CA ASN A 371 -18.88 10.20 -25.38
C ASN A 371 -19.15 11.25 -24.28
N ASN A 372 -20.41 11.70 -24.22
CA ASN A 372 -20.93 12.70 -23.29
C ASN A 372 -21.69 12.10 -22.06
N ARG A 373 -21.67 10.78 -21.86
CA ARG A 373 -22.50 10.04 -20.88
C ARG A 373 -21.74 9.46 -19.67
N ILE A 374 -20.44 9.17 -19.79
CA ILE A 374 -19.65 8.56 -18.71
C ILE A 374 -18.54 9.51 -18.26
N ALA A 375 -18.58 9.94 -16.99
CA ALA A 375 -17.54 10.75 -16.38
C ALA A 375 -16.52 9.85 -15.67
N ILE A 376 -15.30 9.73 -16.22
CA ILE A 376 -14.25 8.93 -15.57
C ILE A 376 -13.82 9.62 -14.27
N GLY A 377 -13.92 8.89 -13.16
CA GLY A 377 -13.67 9.38 -11.79
C GLY A 377 -14.92 9.72 -11.00
N ALA A 378 -16.11 9.78 -11.61
CA ALA A 378 -17.35 10.00 -10.87
C ALA A 378 -17.83 8.73 -10.13
N ALA A 379 -18.60 8.94 -9.06
CA ALA A 379 -19.12 7.87 -8.22
C ALA A 379 -20.13 6.96 -8.96
N ILE A 380 -19.99 5.66 -8.75
CA ILE A 380 -20.89 4.63 -9.28
C ILE A 380 -22.07 4.46 -8.32
N SER A 381 -23.27 4.32 -8.88
CA SER A 381 -24.49 4.02 -8.14
C SER A 381 -25.47 3.27 -9.04
N PRO A 382 -26.27 2.32 -8.53
CA PRO A 382 -26.25 1.78 -7.16
C PRO A 382 -25.02 0.90 -6.85
N VAL A 383 -24.84 0.56 -5.57
CA VAL A 383 -23.74 -0.28 -5.07
C VAL A 383 -24.28 -1.50 -4.30
N SER A 384 -23.50 -2.58 -4.26
CA SER A 384 -23.93 -3.84 -3.62
C SER A 384 -23.95 -3.77 -2.10
N SER A 385 -24.78 -4.62 -1.49
CA SER A 385 -24.97 -4.69 -0.04
C SER A 385 -25.02 -6.14 0.45
N TYR A 386 -24.54 -6.39 1.68
CA TYR A 386 -24.45 -7.74 2.25
C TYR A 386 -25.85 -8.33 2.50
N LYS A 387 -26.16 -9.45 1.84
CA LYS A 387 -27.49 -10.08 1.73
C LYS A 387 -28.58 -9.17 1.13
N GLY A 388 -28.19 -8.12 0.40
CA GLY A 388 -29.09 -7.19 -0.28
C GLY A 388 -28.90 -7.17 -1.80
N GLY A 389 -29.29 -6.07 -2.43
CA GLY A 389 -29.10 -5.87 -3.88
C GLY A 389 -27.64 -6.04 -4.28
N GLN A 390 -27.42 -6.65 -5.45
CA GLN A 390 -26.10 -6.91 -6.04
C GLN A 390 -26.06 -6.21 -7.39
N PHE A 391 -25.06 -5.37 -7.61
CA PHE A 391 -24.91 -4.56 -8.81
C PHE A 391 -23.49 -4.72 -9.35
N ASP A 392 -23.36 -4.85 -10.66
CA ASP A 392 -22.08 -4.92 -11.34
C ASP A 392 -22.02 -3.98 -12.55
N ILE A 393 -20.79 -3.64 -12.93
CA ILE A 393 -20.50 -2.89 -14.16
C ILE A 393 -19.87 -3.84 -15.17
N SER A 394 -20.39 -3.86 -16.40
CA SER A 394 -19.76 -4.62 -17.48
C SER A 394 -18.72 -3.75 -18.19
N LEU A 395 -17.47 -4.20 -18.22
CA LEU A 395 -16.38 -3.56 -18.95
C LEU A 395 -15.86 -4.46 -20.07
N LEU A 396 -15.51 -3.85 -21.19
CA LEU A 396 -14.80 -4.49 -22.30
C LEU A 396 -13.65 -3.57 -22.73
N ILE A 397 -12.44 -4.08 -22.72
CA ILE A 397 -11.24 -3.45 -23.28
C ILE A 397 -10.81 -4.30 -24.48
N TRP A 398 -10.62 -3.72 -25.66
CA TRP A 398 -10.15 -4.46 -26.84
C TRP A 398 -9.38 -3.61 -27.83
N LYS A 399 -8.56 -4.25 -28.64
CA LYS A 399 -7.77 -3.64 -29.70
C LYS A 399 -8.58 -3.65 -31.00
N ASP A 400 -8.89 -2.47 -31.51
CA ASP A 400 -9.54 -2.29 -32.81
C ASP A 400 -8.67 -2.91 -33.92
N PRO A 401 -9.17 -3.89 -34.70
CA PRO A 401 -8.40 -4.52 -35.76
C PRO A 401 -8.04 -3.58 -36.91
N LYS A 402 -8.76 -2.45 -37.08
CA LYS A 402 -8.56 -1.52 -38.20
C LYS A 402 -7.45 -0.50 -37.94
N HIS A 403 -7.40 0.11 -36.76
CA HIS A 403 -6.41 1.15 -36.42
C HIS A 403 -5.47 0.76 -35.25
N GLY A 404 -5.66 -0.41 -34.64
CA GLY A 404 -4.83 -0.93 -33.56
C GLY A 404 -4.98 -0.22 -32.21
N HIS A 405 -5.94 0.69 -32.08
CA HIS A 405 -6.17 1.45 -30.84
C HIS A 405 -6.92 0.60 -29.82
N TRP A 406 -6.63 0.78 -28.53
CA TRP A 406 -7.33 0.06 -27.47
C TRP A 406 -8.57 0.82 -27.03
N TRP A 407 -9.75 0.30 -27.32
CA TRP A 407 -11.02 0.87 -26.94
C TRP A 407 -11.51 0.35 -25.59
N LEU A 408 -12.26 1.20 -24.90
CA LEU A 408 -12.93 0.91 -23.63
C LEU A 408 -14.43 1.11 -23.79
N GLN A 409 -15.20 0.08 -23.46
CA GLN A 409 -16.65 0.14 -23.31
C GLN A 409 -17.03 0.01 -21.83
N PHE A 410 -18.10 0.71 -21.46
CA PHE A 410 -18.78 0.62 -20.17
C PHE A 410 -20.26 0.25 -20.37
N GLY A 411 -20.77 -0.67 -19.55
CA GLY A 411 -22.16 -1.12 -19.56
C GLY A 411 -22.60 -1.79 -20.88
N SER A 412 -23.90 -1.68 -21.18
CA SER A 412 -24.59 -2.34 -22.31
C SER A 412 -24.25 -1.80 -23.72
N GLY A 413 -23.18 -1.03 -23.88
CA GLY A 413 -22.70 -0.58 -25.20
C GLY A 413 -22.05 0.79 -25.26
N THR A 414 -21.87 1.49 -24.14
CA THR A 414 -21.36 2.87 -24.15
C THR A 414 -19.85 2.88 -24.35
N LEU A 415 -19.40 3.29 -25.53
CA LEU A 415 -17.98 3.50 -25.82
C LEU A 415 -17.44 4.68 -25.03
N VAL A 416 -16.57 4.41 -24.06
CA VAL A 416 -15.96 5.43 -23.22
C VAL A 416 -14.99 6.25 -24.07
N GLY A 417 -14.10 5.58 -24.78
CA GLY A 417 -13.01 6.18 -25.54
C GLY A 417 -11.93 5.16 -25.83
N TYR A 418 -10.72 5.63 -26.13
CA TYR A 418 -9.60 4.75 -26.48
C TYR A 418 -8.22 5.29 -26.06
N TRP A 419 -7.27 4.37 -25.90
CA TRP A 419 -5.83 4.66 -25.85
C TRP A 419 -5.23 4.47 -27.25
N PRO A 420 -4.66 5.52 -27.86
CA PRO A 420 -3.93 5.42 -29.12
C PRO A 420 -2.78 4.40 -29.04
N VAL A 421 -2.61 3.62 -30.10
CA VAL A 421 -1.58 2.57 -30.19
C VAL A 421 -0.15 3.11 -29.98
N SER A 422 0.08 4.37 -30.38
CA SER A 422 1.35 5.08 -30.27
C SER A 422 1.79 5.44 -28.84
N LEU A 423 0.97 5.14 -27.83
CA LEU A 423 1.35 5.28 -26.42
C LEU A 423 2.18 4.08 -25.91
N PHE A 424 2.19 2.96 -26.62
CA PHE A 424 2.65 1.67 -26.11
C PHE A 424 3.86 1.13 -26.88
N THR A 425 4.70 0.35 -26.19
CA THR A 425 5.85 -0.36 -26.77
C THR A 425 5.56 -1.84 -27.01
N HIS A 426 4.75 -2.47 -26.16
CA HIS A 426 4.37 -3.89 -26.29
C HIS A 426 2.88 -4.06 -26.59
N LEU A 427 2.01 -3.28 -25.93
CA LEU A 427 0.57 -3.30 -26.24
C LEU A 427 0.25 -2.74 -27.64
N MET A 428 1.24 -2.20 -28.37
CA MET A 428 1.08 -1.89 -29.80
C MET A 428 0.82 -3.14 -30.65
N GLU A 429 1.31 -4.31 -30.22
CA GLU A 429 1.06 -5.61 -30.85
C GLU A 429 -0.17 -6.28 -30.22
N HIS A 430 -0.01 -6.81 -29.00
CA HIS A 430 -1.04 -7.53 -28.23
C HIS A 430 -0.66 -7.61 -26.73
N GLY A 431 -1.61 -8.00 -25.88
CA GLY A 431 -1.36 -8.43 -24.50
C GLY A 431 -0.71 -9.82 -24.44
N ASN A 432 0.09 -10.09 -23.39
CA ASN A 432 0.64 -11.41 -23.07
C ASN A 432 0.04 -12.03 -21.79
N MET A 433 -0.70 -11.23 -21.02
CA MET A 433 -1.40 -11.59 -19.80
C MET A 433 -2.63 -10.70 -19.62
N VAL A 434 -3.71 -11.28 -19.11
CA VAL A 434 -4.89 -10.55 -18.62
C VAL A 434 -5.12 -10.94 -17.17
N GLN A 435 -5.44 -9.96 -16.32
CA GLN A 435 -5.82 -10.18 -14.93
C GLN A 435 -7.18 -9.54 -14.65
N PHE A 436 -7.87 -10.10 -13.66
CA PHE A 436 -9.13 -9.62 -13.11
C PHE A 436 -9.05 -9.76 -11.58
N GLY A 437 -9.62 -8.84 -10.81
CA GLY A 437 -9.71 -9.00 -9.36
C GLY A 437 -9.40 -7.73 -8.58
N GLY A 438 -9.02 -7.94 -7.32
CA GLY A 438 -8.80 -6.86 -6.36
C GLY A 438 -7.33 -6.57 -6.08
N GLU A 439 -7.05 -5.28 -5.84
CA GLU A 439 -5.80 -4.76 -5.30
C GLU A 439 -6.16 -3.80 -4.15
N ILE A 440 -5.41 -3.86 -3.05
CA ILE A 440 -5.51 -2.88 -1.95
C ILE A 440 -4.13 -2.38 -1.57
N VAL A 441 -4.05 -1.18 -0.98
CA VAL A 441 -2.81 -0.73 -0.32
C VAL A 441 -2.89 -1.00 1.18
N ASN A 442 -1.82 -1.58 1.70
CA ASN A 442 -1.61 -1.96 3.10
C ASN A 442 -0.37 -1.23 3.62
N THR A 443 -0.56 -0.12 4.33
CA THR A 443 0.52 0.74 4.84
C THR A 443 1.20 0.20 6.10
N ARG A 444 0.59 -0.79 6.78
CA ARG A 444 1.10 -1.46 7.99
C ARG A 444 1.71 -0.50 9.03
N PRO A 445 1.03 0.60 9.45
CA PRO A 445 1.62 1.65 10.28
C PRO A 445 2.03 1.20 11.69
N GLY A 446 1.55 0.02 12.12
CA GLY A 446 1.97 -0.67 13.35
C GLY A 446 2.51 -2.08 13.08
N GLY A 447 3.17 -2.31 11.94
CA GLY A 447 3.78 -3.59 11.54
C GLY A 447 2.82 -4.72 11.15
N SER A 448 1.56 -4.64 11.58
CA SER A 448 0.46 -5.58 11.27
C SER A 448 -0.35 -5.12 10.06
N HIS A 449 -1.12 -6.05 9.47
CA HIS A 449 -2.05 -5.74 8.39
C HIS A 449 -3.06 -4.66 8.81
N THR A 450 -3.47 -3.76 7.91
CA THR A 450 -4.59 -2.83 8.17
C THR A 450 -5.96 -3.49 7.97
N SER A 451 -7.01 -2.88 8.51
CA SER A 451 -8.40 -3.32 8.34
C SER A 451 -9.04 -2.81 7.04
N THR A 452 -8.23 -2.53 6.01
CA THR A 452 -8.72 -2.16 4.68
C THR A 452 -9.34 -3.39 4.02
N GLN A 453 -10.56 -3.24 3.52
CA GLN A 453 -11.34 -4.32 2.92
C GLN A 453 -11.05 -4.45 1.43
N MET A 454 -11.02 -5.68 0.91
CA MET A 454 -11.00 -5.93 -0.53
C MET A 454 -12.37 -6.41 -1.01
N GLY A 455 -12.85 -5.86 -2.13
CA GLY A 455 -14.18 -6.19 -2.66
C GLY A 455 -15.28 -5.80 -1.68
N SER A 456 -16.01 -6.79 -1.18
CA SER A 456 -17.08 -6.60 -0.18
C SER A 456 -16.59 -6.56 1.27
N GLY A 457 -15.30 -6.85 1.51
CA GLY A 457 -14.78 -7.10 2.86
C GLY A 457 -15.01 -8.52 3.40
N HIS A 458 -15.64 -9.40 2.62
CA HIS A 458 -15.92 -10.78 2.97
C HIS A 458 -15.11 -11.77 2.11
N PHE A 459 -14.81 -12.93 2.67
CA PHE A 459 -14.07 -13.98 1.97
C PHE A 459 -14.91 -14.66 0.88
N ALA A 460 -14.26 -15.07 -0.20
CA ALA A 460 -14.80 -15.76 -1.36
C ALA A 460 -15.66 -16.98 -1.02
N GLY A 461 -15.35 -17.67 0.09
CA GLY A 461 -16.14 -18.79 0.61
C GLY A 461 -17.59 -18.45 0.98
N GLU A 462 -17.94 -17.17 1.18
CA GLU A 462 -19.31 -16.76 1.48
C GLU A 462 -20.25 -16.70 0.27
N GLY A 463 -19.72 -16.58 -0.95
CA GLY A 463 -20.48 -16.66 -2.21
C GLY A 463 -21.38 -15.44 -2.52
N PHE A 464 -22.34 -15.63 -3.43
CA PHE A 464 -23.23 -14.58 -3.95
C PHE A 464 -24.02 -13.86 -2.84
N GLY A 465 -24.23 -12.56 -3.02
CA GLY A 465 -24.89 -11.71 -2.03
C GLY A 465 -23.99 -11.27 -0.89
N LYS A 466 -22.72 -11.69 -0.86
CA LYS A 466 -21.84 -11.53 0.32
C LYS A 466 -20.39 -11.26 -0.05
N ALA A 467 -19.78 -12.13 -0.84
CA ALA A 467 -18.45 -11.94 -1.40
C ALA A 467 -18.55 -11.12 -2.69
N SER A 468 -17.51 -10.32 -3.00
CA SER A 468 -17.41 -9.68 -4.31
C SER A 468 -17.11 -10.73 -5.38
N TYR A 469 -17.48 -10.44 -6.63
CA TYR A 469 -17.28 -11.36 -7.75
C TYR A 469 -16.91 -10.68 -9.06
N PHE A 470 -16.27 -11.46 -9.92
CA PHE A 470 -16.24 -11.26 -11.37
C PHE A 470 -17.03 -12.40 -12.01
N ARG A 471 -17.85 -12.08 -13.02
CA ARG A 471 -18.57 -13.06 -13.86
C ARG A 471 -18.45 -12.69 -15.33
N ASN A 472 -18.89 -13.59 -16.20
CA ASN A 472 -18.92 -13.38 -17.65
C ASN A 472 -17.53 -13.01 -18.21
N MET A 473 -16.46 -13.64 -17.69
CA MET A 473 -15.09 -13.36 -18.12
C MET A 473 -14.79 -13.97 -19.49
N GLU A 474 -14.48 -13.11 -20.45
CA GLU A 474 -14.17 -13.44 -21.84
C GLU A 474 -12.90 -12.70 -22.29
N MET A 475 -12.23 -13.24 -23.30
CA MET A 475 -11.07 -12.64 -23.95
C MET A 475 -11.45 -12.25 -25.38
N VAL A 476 -10.76 -11.25 -25.95
CA VAL A 476 -10.78 -11.01 -27.40
C VAL A 476 -9.51 -11.60 -28.00
N ASP A 477 -9.66 -12.37 -29.08
CA ASP A 477 -8.56 -13.00 -29.79
C ASP A 477 -8.14 -12.22 -31.06
N TRP A 478 -7.22 -12.80 -31.83
CA TRP A 478 -6.59 -12.16 -32.99
C TRP A 478 -7.56 -11.85 -34.15
N ASP A 479 -8.69 -12.56 -34.24
CA ASP A 479 -9.67 -12.36 -35.30
C ASP A 479 -10.81 -11.41 -34.86
N ASN A 480 -10.65 -10.75 -33.69
CA ASN A 480 -11.63 -9.89 -33.05
C ASN A 480 -12.90 -10.65 -32.63
N THR A 481 -12.77 -11.88 -32.08
CA THR A 481 -13.89 -12.65 -31.52
C THR A 481 -13.82 -12.72 -30.00
N LEU A 482 -14.97 -12.61 -29.33
CA LEU A 482 -15.10 -12.94 -27.91
C LEU A 482 -15.05 -14.45 -27.71
N ILE A 483 -14.04 -14.91 -26.96
CA ILE A 483 -13.85 -16.31 -26.59
C ILE A 483 -13.97 -16.48 -25.07
N PRO A 484 -14.56 -17.58 -24.57
CA PRO A 484 -14.60 -17.86 -23.14
C PRO A 484 -13.20 -17.96 -22.54
N THR A 485 -12.99 -17.39 -21.34
CA THR A 485 -11.70 -17.49 -20.64
C THR A 485 -11.36 -18.96 -20.35
N SER A 486 -10.44 -19.55 -21.11
CA SER A 486 -9.89 -20.88 -20.81
C SER A 486 -8.71 -20.77 -19.84
N ASN A 487 -8.50 -21.81 -19.02
CA ASN A 487 -7.35 -21.91 -18.12
C ASN A 487 -7.17 -20.77 -17.10
N LEU A 488 -8.27 -20.15 -16.63
CA LEU A 488 -8.25 -19.16 -15.56
C LEU A 488 -7.55 -19.72 -14.31
N ARG A 489 -6.46 -19.09 -13.90
CA ARG A 489 -5.74 -19.38 -12.64
C ARG A 489 -6.11 -18.34 -11.61
N VAL A 490 -6.13 -18.70 -10.33
CA VAL A 490 -6.39 -17.77 -9.23
C VAL A 490 -5.21 -17.70 -8.28
N LEU A 491 -4.92 -16.52 -7.77
CA LEU A 491 -3.83 -16.22 -6.84
C LEU A 491 -4.29 -15.17 -5.82
N ALA A 492 -3.92 -15.35 -4.56
CA ALA A 492 -3.97 -14.29 -3.55
C ALA A 492 -2.65 -14.26 -2.79
N ASP A 493 -2.11 -13.06 -2.54
CA ASP A 493 -0.80 -12.88 -1.90
C ASP A 493 -0.81 -13.37 -0.44
N HIS A 494 -1.90 -13.07 0.28
CA HIS A 494 -2.11 -13.48 1.67
C HIS A 494 -3.54 -14.05 1.87
N PRO A 495 -3.78 -15.34 1.56
CA PRO A 495 -5.10 -15.98 1.61
C PRO A 495 -5.88 -15.86 2.94
N ASN A 496 -5.19 -15.65 4.07
CA ASN A 496 -5.84 -15.43 5.37
C ASN A 496 -6.37 -13.99 5.56
N CYS A 497 -5.91 -13.03 4.75
CA CYS A 497 -6.30 -11.62 4.76
C CYS A 497 -7.35 -11.34 3.68
N TYR A 498 -7.10 -11.87 2.48
CA TYR A 498 -7.97 -11.83 1.31
C TYR A 498 -7.84 -13.15 0.54
N ASP A 499 -8.96 -13.78 0.18
CA ASP A 499 -8.95 -15.02 -0.61
C ASP A 499 -9.67 -14.84 -1.96
N ILE A 500 -9.56 -15.89 -2.79
CA ILE A 500 -10.19 -15.97 -4.10
C ILE A 500 -10.57 -17.42 -4.40
N LYS A 501 -11.74 -17.63 -5.01
CA LYS A 501 -12.24 -18.94 -5.39
C LYS A 501 -12.93 -18.90 -6.75
N GLY A 502 -12.29 -19.50 -7.75
CA GLY A 502 -12.83 -19.66 -9.09
C GLY A 502 -13.94 -20.72 -9.20
N GLY A 503 -14.74 -20.59 -10.26
CA GLY A 503 -15.75 -21.57 -10.65
C GLY A 503 -16.22 -21.35 -12.09
N VAL A 504 -16.95 -22.33 -12.63
CA VAL A 504 -17.54 -22.25 -13.98
C VAL A 504 -18.97 -22.77 -13.90
N ASN A 505 -19.93 -22.02 -14.47
CA ASN A 505 -21.31 -22.48 -14.62
C ASN A 505 -21.96 -21.89 -15.89
N ARG A 506 -23.16 -22.38 -16.26
CA ARG A 506 -23.85 -21.98 -17.50
C ARG A 506 -24.43 -20.56 -17.51
N VAL A 507 -24.59 -19.92 -16.34
CA VAL A 507 -25.25 -18.62 -16.17
C VAL A 507 -24.23 -17.48 -16.07
N TRP A 508 -23.06 -17.74 -15.48
CA TRP A 508 -22.00 -16.76 -15.25
C TRP A 508 -20.73 -17.03 -16.09
N GLY A 509 -20.73 -18.07 -16.91
CA GLY A 509 -19.54 -18.54 -17.61
C GLY A 509 -18.42 -18.88 -16.62
N ASN A 510 -17.22 -18.36 -16.89
CA ASN A 510 -16.14 -18.32 -15.91
C ASN A 510 -16.38 -17.19 -14.90
N TYR A 511 -16.26 -17.51 -13.61
CA TYR A 511 -16.45 -16.57 -12.52
C TYR A 511 -15.46 -16.84 -11.37
N PHE A 512 -15.29 -15.87 -10.49
CA PHE A 512 -14.72 -16.11 -9.17
C PHE A 512 -15.38 -15.21 -8.12
N TYR A 513 -15.40 -15.68 -6.87
CA TYR A 513 -15.56 -14.81 -5.72
C TYR A 513 -14.19 -14.42 -5.18
N TYR A 514 -14.07 -13.21 -4.64
CA TYR A 514 -12.85 -12.71 -4.01
C TYR A 514 -13.17 -11.67 -2.93
N GLY A 515 -12.21 -11.43 -2.06
CA GLY A 515 -12.27 -10.35 -1.08
C GLY A 515 -11.75 -10.76 0.29
N GLY A 516 -11.97 -9.90 1.28
CA GLY A 516 -11.65 -10.19 2.67
C GLY A 516 -11.53 -8.93 3.52
N PRO A 517 -11.51 -9.09 4.85
CA PRO A 517 -11.56 -7.98 5.79
C PRO A 517 -10.19 -7.29 6.01
N GLY A 518 -9.11 -7.83 5.42
CA GLY A 518 -7.74 -7.48 5.83
C GLY A 518 -7.46 -8.07 7.21
N LYS A 519 -7.07 -7.21 8.16
CA LYS A 519 -6.74 -7.60 9.54
C LYS A 519 -7.86 -8.42 10.21
N ASN A 520 -7.55 -9.64 10.63
CA ASN A 520 -8.47 -10.54 11.33
C ASN A 520 -7.69 -11.59 12.16
N SER A 521 -8.37 -12.48 12.88
CA SER A 521 -7.70 -13.47 13.76
C SER A 521 -6.76 -14.44 13.05
N LYS A 522 -6.86 -14.60 11.72
CA LYS A 522 -5.96 -15.39 10.87
C LYS A 522 -4.94 -14.54 10.09
N CYS A 523 -5.10 -13.21 10.11
CA CYS A 523 -4.28 -12.22 9.42
C CYS A 523 -3.82 -11.17 10.44
N LEU A 524 -2.70 -11.47 11.11
CA LEU A 524 -2.09 -10.68 12.18
C LEU A 524 -0.93 -9.83 11.63
#